data_AF-A0A017TG12-F1
#
_entry.id   AF-A0A017TG12-F1
#
_cell.length_a   1.000
_cell.length_b   1.000
_cell.length_c   1.000
_cell.angle_alpha   90.00
_cell.angle_beta   90.00
_cell.angle_gamma   90.00
#
_symmetry.space_group_name_H-M   'P 1'
#
loop_
_entity.id
_entity.type
_entity.pdbx_description
1 polymer ?
#
loop_
_entity_poly.entity_id
_entity_poly.type
_entity_poly.pdbx_seq_one_letter_code
_entity_poly.pdbx_strand_id
1 'polypeptide(L)'
;MRWRCRDLAVLAVLGAFPALAASLVPGCGTDAVGVDACRQIEEARCQAAAACGYSEAQVATCQEFYRDQCLRGIQNAEGGEPQESAVEACVAAVGAVRACAEGGAATLGECADVALAEGADPGTPPCIAITEAVQLLQACTFVATPGSGAGGGGGAGGTDGSGGSAGGAGGSGGGAGGGATTTSAGGAGGAGGAGGASNAGGAGGAGGSGAGS
;
A
#
# COMPACT_ATOMS: atom_id res chain seq x y z
N MET A 1 -19.09 2.52 -18.65
CA MET A 1 -20.20 3.50 -18.52
C MET A 1 -19.93 4.70 -19.42
N ARG A 2 -20.96 5.41 -19.89
CA ARG A 2 -20.81 6.66 -20.68
C ARG A 2 -21.14 7.86 -19.80
N TRP A 3 -20.16 8.69 -19.44
CA TRP A 3 -20.43 9.99 -18.80
C TRP A 3 -20.52 11.07 -19.89
N ARG A 4 -21.67 11.72 -19.97
CA ARG A 4 -21.93 12.80 -20.92
C ARG A 4 -21.67 14.16 -20.26
N CYS A 5 -20.92 15.00 -20.95
CA CYS A 5 -20.86 16.44 -20.71
C CYS A 5 -22.24 17.11 -20.93
N ARG A 6 -22.26 18.44 -20.70
CA ARG A 6 -23.30 19.48 -20.94
C ARG A 6 -23.93 20.04 -19.65
N ASP A 7 -24.18 21.35 -19.48
CA ASP A 7 -23.72 22.53 -20.23
C ASP A 7 -23.89 23.82 -19.37
N LEU A 8 -22.86 24.67 -19.38
CA LEU A 8 -22.90 26.15 -19.47
C LEU A 8 -24.07 26.97 -18.85
N ALA A 9 -23.83 27.59 -17.68
CA ALA A 9 -24.42 28.87 -17.20
C ALA A 9 -23.73 29.38 -15.89
N VAL A 10 -23.87 30.64 -15.42
CA VAL A 10 -23.50 31.93 -16.06
C VAL A 10 -23.31 33.07 -15.01
N LEU A 11 -22.33 33.97 -15.25
CA LEU A 11 -22.10 35.34 -14.70
C LEU A 11 -22.16 35.71 -13.18
N ALA A 12 -20.98 36.11 -12.68
CA ALA A 12 -20.64 37.42 -12.07
C ALA A 12 -21.29 37.94 -10.76
N VAL A 13 -20.48 37.99 -9.69
CA VAL A 13 -20.36 39.16 -8.78
C VAL A 13 -18.89 39.37 -8.41
N LEU A 14 -18.33 40.55 -8.75
CA LEU A 14 -17.05 41.04 -8.24
C LEU A 14 -17.33 41.84 -6.96
N GLY A 15 -16.91 41.33 -5.80
CA GLY A 15 -17.04 42.01 -4.52
C GLY A 15 -15.84 41.73 -3.62
N ALA A 16 -15.13 42.78 -3.21
CA ALA A 16 -13.87 42.66 -2.48
C ALA A 16 -14.08 42.07 -1.07
N PHE A 17 -13.43 40.94 -0.79
CA PHE A 17 -13.25 40.42 0.57
C PHE A 17 -11.77 40.50 0.97
N PRO A 18 -11.41 41.30 2.00
CA PRO A 18 -10.01 41.53 2.35
C PRO A 18 -9.46 40.45 3.29
N ALA A 19 -8.28 39.91 2.94
CA ALA A 19 -7.18 39.58 3.85
C ALA A 19 -7.49 38.88 5.20
N LEU A 20 -8.19 37.74 5.19
CA LEU A 20 -8.35 36.90 6.39
C LEU A 20 -8.27 35.38 6.09
N ALA A 21 -7.12 34.92 5.59
CA ALA A 21 -6.89 33.51 5.21
C ALA A 21 -5.48 33.02 5.60
N ALA A 22 -5.13 33.11 6.90
CA ALA A 22 -3.77 32.86 7.39
C ALA A 22 -3.70 31.91 8.61
N SER A 23 -4.76 31.17 8.94
CA SER A 23 -4.80 30.29 10.10
C SER A 23 -5.62 29.03 9.83
N LEU A 24 -5.16 27.91 10.41
CA LEU A 24 -5.74 26.56 10.28
C LEU A 24 -5.51 25.86 8.93
N VAL A 25 -4.26 25.81 8.46
CA VAL A 25 -3.79 24.55 7.84
C VAL A 25 -3.69 23.55 9.00
N PRO A 26 -4.51 22.47 9.06
CA PRO A 26 -4.28 21.42 10.05
C PRO A 26 -2.88 20.87 9.76
N GLY A 27 -1.98 20.99 10.75
CA GLY A 27 -0.58 20.69 10.55
C GLY A 27 -0.42 19.27 10.01
N CYS A 28 0.31 19.14 8.90
CA CYS A 28 0.76 17.83 8.44
C CYS A 28 1.69 17.27 9.51
N GLY A 29 1.14 16.45 10.42
CA GLY A 29 1.89 15.83 11.49
C GLY A 29 3.06 15.06 10.90
N THR A 30 4.28 15.41 11.32
CA THR A 30 5.52 14.85 10.78
C THR A 30 5.82 13.44 11.27
N ASP A 31 5.00 12.93 12.19
CA ASP A 31 5.27 11.76 13.01
C ASP A 31 4.70 10.49 12.36
N ALA A 32 4.93 10.34 11.06
CA ALA A 32 4.61 9.14 10.30
C ALA A 32 5.59 8.02 10.68
N VAL A 33 5.14 7.05 11.48
CA VAL A 33 5.93 5.88 11.90
C VAL A 33 5.73 4.71 10.93
N GLY A 34 6.75 3.85 10.78
CA GLY A 34 6.63 2.63 9.97
C GLY A 34 6.48 2.89 8.46
N VAL A 35 7.00 4.00 7.93
CA VAL A 35 6.97 4.30 6.48
C VAL A 35 7.64 3.19 5.66
N ASP A 36 8.81 2.73 6.09
CA ASP A 36 9.55 1.68 5.38
C ASP A 36 8.99 0.28 5.66
N ALA A 37 8.35 0.07 6.81
CA ALA A 37 7.56 -1.14 7.08
C ALA A 37 6.33 -1.24 6.14
N CYS A 38 5.59 -0.14 5.99
CA CYS A 38 4.47 -0.04 5.04
C CYS A 38 4.93 -0.36 3.62
N ARG A 39 6.04 0.23 3.16
CA ARG A 39 6.58 -0.01 1.81
C ARG A 39 6.92 -1.48 1.55
N GLN A 40 7.58 -2.15 2.49
CA GLN A 40 7.92 -3.56 2.35
C GLN A 40 6.68 -4.45 2.25
N ILE A 41 5.66 -4.19 3.07
CA ILE A 41 4.41 -4.94 3.07
C ILE A 41 3.63 -4.70 1.77
N GLU A 42 3.46 -3.45 1.35
CA GLU A 42 2.74 -3.13 0.12
C GLU A 42 3.50 -3.57 -1.13
N GLU A 43 4.83 -3.55 -1.15
CA GLU A 43 5.62 -4.14 -2.23
C GLU A 43 5.34 -5.66 -2.34
N ALA A 44 5.37 -6.39 -1.23
CA ALA A 44 5.06 -7.82 -1.20
C ALA A 44 3.62 -8.11 -1.67
N ARG A 45 2.63 -7.29 -1.26
CA ARG A 45 1.22 -7.39 -1.70
C ARG A 45 1.07 -7.12 -3.19
N CYS A 46 1.68 -6.06 -3.71
CA CYS A 46 1.66 -5.74 -5.14
C CYS A 46 2.31 -6.84 -5.98
N GLN A 47 3.45 -7.40 -5.54
CA GLN A 47 4.07 -8.55 -6.20
C GLN A 47 3.18 -9.82 -6.14
N ALA A 48 2.53 -10.08 -5.00
CA ALA A 48 1.61 -11.19 -4.83
C ALA A 48 0.34 -11.07 -5.69
N ALA A 49 -0.12 -9.86 -6.00
CA ALA A 49 -1.29 -9.61 -6.84
C ALA A 49 -1.15 -10.18 -8.27
N ALA A 50 0.07 -10.49 -8.73
CA ALA A 50 0.29 -11.21 -9.99
C ALA A 50 -0.42 -12.57 -10.02
N ALA A 51 -0.44 -13.31 -8.90
CA ALA A 51 -1.18 -14.56 -8.75
C ALA A 51 -2.70 -14.38 -8.91
N CYS A 52 -3.17 -13.15 -8.71
CA CYS A 52 -4.57 -12.73 -8.81
C CYS A 52 -4.91 -12.07 -10.15
N GLY A 53 -4.09 -12.30 -11.18
CA GLY A 53 -4.34 -11.83 -12.54
C GLY A 53 -3.91 -10.38 -12.82
N TYR A 54 -3.14 -9.74 -11.93
CA TYR A 54 -2.52 -8.46 -12.24
C TYR A 54 -1.41 -8.67 -13.28
N SER A 55 -1.44 -7.89 -14.36
CA SER A 55 -0.32 -7.79 -15.28
C SER A 55 0.88 -7.07 -14.64
N GLU A 56 2.09 -7.28 -15.18
CA GLU A 56 3.33 -6.63 -14.71
C GLU A 56 3.18 -5.10 -14.61
N ALA A 57 2.49 -4.48 -15.57
CA ALA A 57 2.21 -3.04 -15.56
C ALA A 57 1.28 -2.61 -14.40
N GLN A 58 0.32 -3.44 -14.02
CA GLN A 58 -0.53 -3.19 -12.85
C GLN A 58 0.23 -3.39 -11.54
N VAL A 59 1.13 -4.39 -11.47
CA VAL A 59 2.03 -4.59 -10.31
C VAL A 59 2.94 -3.37 -10.12
N ALA A 60 3.57 -2.88 -11.19
CA ALA A 60 4.39 -1.66 -11.14
C ALA A 60 3.56 -0.43 -10.72
N THR A 61 2.36 -0.25 -11.27
CA THR A 61 1.45 0.85 -10.91
C THR A 61 1.04 0.77 -9.43
N CYS A 62 0.79 -0.44 -8.91
CA CYS A 62 0.49 -0.70 -7.51
C CYS A 62 1.66 -0.26 -6.60
N GLN A 63 2.89 -0.68 -6.94
CA GLN A 63 4.10 -0.32 -6.18
C GLN A 63 4.33 1.20 -6.16
N GLU A 64 4.19 1.88 -7.31
CA GLU A 64 4.32 3.34 -7.39
C GLU A 64 3.27 4.06 -6.55
N PHE A 65 2.01 3.62 -6.62
CA PHE A 65 0.92 4.20 -5.84
C PHE A 65 1.13 4.04 -4.33
N TYR A 66 1.44 2.82 -3.86
CA TYR A 66 1.61 2.56 -2.44
C TYR A 66 2.89 3.12 -1.85
N ARG A 67 3.99 3.23 -2.63
CA ARG A 67 5.20 3.97 -2.22
C ARG A 67 4.89 5.38 -1.72
N ASP A 68 3.94 6.04 -2.38
CA ASP A 68 3.53 7.41 -2.08
C ASP A 68 2.44 7.47 -1.00
N GLN A 69 1.53 6.49 -0.91
CA GLN A 69 0.58 6.37 0.23
C GLN A 69 1.30 6.11 1.56
N CYS A 70 2.32 5.24 1.55
CA CYS A 70 3.11 4.89 2.73
C CYS A 70 3.88 6.06 3.35
N LEU A 71 3.99 7.22 2.67
CA LEU A 71 4.55 8.45 3.25
C LEU A 71 3.76 8.97 4.46
N ARG A 72 2.55 8.45 4.70
CA ARG A 72 1.73 8.75 5.90
C ARG A 72 1.99 7.79 7.07
N GLY A 73 2.83 6.78 6.89
CA GLY A 73 3.10 5.74 7.89
C GLY A 73 1.94 4.75 8.06
N ILE A 74 2.05 3.88 9.05
CA ILE A 74 1.02 2.90 9.41
C ILE A 74 0.00 3.57 10.35
N GLN A 75 -1.29 3.48 10.00
CA GLN A 75 -2.35 4.21 10.73
C GLN A 75 -2.57 3.71 12.17
N ASN A 76 -2.23 2.45 12.45
CA ASN A 76 -2.28 1.82 13.78
C ASN A 76 -1.02 2.12 14.64
N ALA A 77 -0.47 3.32 14.51
CA ALA A 77 0.75 3.80 15.18
C ALA A 77 0.70 3.85 16.73
N GLU A 78 -0.44 3.54 17.36
CA GLU A 78 -0.62 3.62 18.82
C GLU A 78 0.35 2.70 19.59
N GLY A 79 0.78 1.59 18.97
CA GLY A 79 1.80 0.69 19.49
C GLY A 79 3.25 1.07 19.17
N GLY A 80 3.46 2.19 18.44
CA GLY A 80 4.75 2.58 17.87
C GLY A 80 5.01 1.99 16.49
N GLU A 81 6.27 2.06 16.05
CA GLU A 81 6.73 1.43 14.82
C GLU A 81 6.78 -0.10 14.97
N PRO A 82 6.23 -0.90 14.03
CA PRO A 82 6.32 -2.36 14.12
C PRO A 82 7.77 -2.83 14.06
N GLN A 83 8.09 -3.83 14.87
CA GLN A 83 9.42 -4.45 14.86
C GLN A 83 9.69 -5.12 13.50
N GLU A 84 10.93 -5.07 13.03
CA GLU A 84 11.38 -5.66 11.76
C GLU A 84 10.92 -7.12 11.60
N SER A 85 11.04 -7.93 12.64
CA SER A 85 10.58 -9.34 12.65
C SER A 85 9.06 -9.50 12.46
N ALA A 86 8.24 -8.53 12.85
CA ALA A 86 6.80 -8.53 12.57
C ALA A 86 6.50 -8.14 11.11
N VAL A 87 7.30 -7.24 10.53
CA VAL A 87 7.24 -6.88 9.11
C VAL A 87 7.62 -8.08 8.24
N GLU A 88 8.74 -8.74 8.55
CA GLU A 88 9.18 -9.98 7.89
C GLU A 88 8.12 -11.09 7.99
N ALA A 89 7.54 -11.31 9.18
CA ALA A 89 6.48 -12.30 9.36
C ALA A 89 5.22 -11.97 8.53
N CYS A 90 4.86 -10.70 8.40
CA CYS A 90 3.75 -10.27 7.55
C CYS A 90 4.06 -10.50 6.06
N VAL A 91 5.26 -10.12 5.59
CA VAL A 91 5.71 -10.37 4.21
C VAL A 91 5.74 -11.87 3.89
N ALA A 92 6.21 -12.71 4.81
CA ALA A 92 6.19 -14.16 4.67
C ALA A 92 4.75 -14.71 4.59
N ALA A 93 3.82 -14.20 5.40
CA ALA A 93 2.41 -14.57 5.34
C ALA A 93 1.77 -14.19 3.98
N VAL A 94 2.07 -12.99 3.44
CA VAL A 94 1.64 -12.60 2.09
C VAL A 94 2.19 -13.56 1.03
N GLY A 95 3.46 -13.98 1.16
CA GLY A 95 4.07 -15.00 0.31
C GLY A 95 3.37 -16.37 0.37
N ALA A 96 2.94 -16.80 1.56
CA ALA A 96 2.18 -18.04 1.73
C ALA A 96 0.77 -17.96 1.09
N VAL A 97 0.06 -16.84 1.26
CA VAL A 97 -1.24 -16.61 0.61
C VAL A 97 -1.09 -16.56 -0.91
N ARG A 98 -0.02 -15.94 -1.43
CA ARG A 98 0.32 -15.95 -2.86
C ARG A 98 0.50 -17.38 -3.38
N ALA A 99 1.33 -18.20 -2.72
CA ALA A 99 1.56 -19.58 -3.12
C ALA A 99 0.26 -20.41 -3.09
N CYS A 100 -0.60 -20.16 -2.12
CA CYS A 100 -1.92 -20.78 -2.03
C CYS A 100 -2.86 -20.36 -3.19
N ALA A 101 -2.85 -19.07 -3.57
CA ALA A 101 -3.58 -18.56 -4.73
C ALA A 101 -3.08 -19.15 -6.06
N GLU A 102 -1.75 -19.24 -6.23
CA GLU A 102 -1.12 -19.92 -7.39
C GLU A 102 -1.46 -21.43 -7.43
N GLY A 103 -1.66 -22.05 -6.26
CA GLY A 103 -2.17 -23.42 -6.12
C GLY A 103 -3.67 -23.59 -6.46
N GLY A 104 -4.40 -22.50 -6.72
CA GLY A 104 -5.81 -22.53 -7.12
C GLY A 104 -6.79 -22.73 -5.97
N ALA A 105 -6.39 -22.49 -4.73
CA ALA A 105 -7.28 -22.54 -3.57
C ALA A 105 -8.44 -21.53 -3.70
N ALA A 106 -9.67 -21.99 -3.42
CA ALA A 106 -10.85 -21.14 -3.52
C ALA A 106 -10.99 -20.21 -2.30
N THR A 107 -10.52 -20.66 -1.14
CA THR A 107 -10.68 -19.98 0.16
C THR A 107 -9.39 -20.02 0.99
N LEU A 108 -9.20 -19.07 1.90
CA LEU A 108 -8.06 -19.04 2.82
C LEU A 108 -8.02 -20.26 3.76
N GLY A 109 -9.17 -20.88 4.06
CA GLY A 109 -9.26 -22.09 4.86
C GLY A 109 -8.62 -23.32 4.21
N GLU A 110 -8.32 -23.29 2.91
CA GLU A 110 -7.56 -24.33 2.21
C GLU A 110 -6.03 -24.11 2.32
N CYS A 111 -5.59 -22.92 2.76
CA CYS A 111 -4.18 -22.54 2.84
C CYS A 111 -3.54 -22.99 4.16
N ALA A 112 -3.05 -24.23 4.21
CA ALA A 112 -2.52 -24.85 5.44
C ALA A 112 -1.40 -24.05 6.14
N ASP A 113 -0.58 -23.32 5.39
CA ASP A 113 0.53 -22.50 5.92
C ASP A 113 0.13 -21.06 6.30
N VAL A 114 -1.15 -20.69 6.18
CA VAL A 114 -1.64 -19.33 6.44
C VAL A 114 -2.36 -19.25 7.79
N ALA A 115 -1.72 -18.58 8.76
CA ALA A 115 -2.35 -18.21 10.02
C ALA A 115 -3.27 -16.99 9.83
N LEU A 116 -4.57 -17.18 10.02
CA LEU A 116 -5.57 -16.11 9.96
C LEU A 116 -5.71 -15.37 11.29
N ALA A 117 -6.04 -14.08 11.19
CA ALA A 117 -6.33 -13.22 12.33
C ALA A 117 -7.58 -13.67 13.09
N GLU A 118 -7.65 -13.39 14.40
CA GLU A 118 -8.85 -13.69 15.19
C GLU A 118 -10.09 -13.02 14.59
N GLY A 119 -11.11 -13.83 14.28
CA GLY A 119 -12.35 -13.37 13.65
C GLY A 119 -12.33 -13.17 12.13
N ALA A 120 -11.20 -13.44 11.45
CA ALA A 120 -11.15 -13.47 9.99
C ALA A 120 -11.97 -14.66 9.43
N ASP A 121 -12.68 -14.44 8.32
CA ASP A 121 -13.47 -15.48 7.66
C ASP A 121 -12.57 -16.39 6.81
N PRO A 122 -12.44 -17.70 7.14
CA PRO A 122 -11.67 -18.64 6.32
C PRO A 122 -12.27 -18.86 4.92
N GLY A 123 -13.55 -18.54 4.71
CA GLY A 123 -14.21 -18.55 3.40
C GLY A 123 -13.77 -17.43 2.45
N THR A 124 -12.98 -16.47 2.93
CA THR A 124 -12.45 -15.37 2.10
C THR A 124 -11.54 -15.92 0.99
N PRO A 125 -11.69 -15.49 -0.28
CA PRO A 125 -10.76 -15.89 -1.34
C PRO A 125 -9.34 -15.34 -1.10
N PRO A 126 -8.26 -16.11 -1.34
CA PRO A 126 -6.88 -15.67 -1.11
C PRO A 126 -6.53 -14.31 -1.74
N CYS A 127 -7.07 -14.03 -2.92
CA CYS A 127 -6.85 -12.77 -3.61
C CYS A 127 -7.42 -11.55 -2.91
N ILE A 128 -8.53 -11.67 -2.17
CA ILE A 128 -9.09 -10.56 -1.39
C ILE A 128 -8.15 -10.20 -0.23
N ALA A 129 -7.53 -11.19 0.44
CA ALA A 129 -6.52 -10.92 1.46
C ALA A 129 -5.27 -10.24 0.88
N ILE A 130 -4.83 -10.62 -0.33
CA ILE A 130 -3.71 -9.96 -1.01
C ILE A 130 -4.06 -8.50 -1.37
N THR A 131 -5.12 -8.29 -2.16
CA THR A 131 -5.38 -6.97 -2.79
C THR A 131 -6.10 -5.98 -1.89
N GLU A 132 -6.89 -6.44 -0.92
CA GLU A 132 -7.80 -5.57 -0.15
C GLU A 132 -7.59 -5.66 1.37
N ALA A 133 -7.30 -6.86 1.91
CA ALA A 133 -7.44 -7.12 3.34
C ALA A 133 -6.28 -7.93 3.95
N VAL A 134 -5.05 -7.41 3.85
CA VAL A 134 -3.84 -8.08 4.39
C VAL A 134 -3.91 -8.30 5.90
N GLN A 135 -4.64 -7.44 6.62
CA GLN A 135 -4.90 -7.54 8.05
C GLN A 135 -5.72 -8.78 8.47
N LEU A 136 -6.28 -9.54 7.52
CA LEU A 136 -6.88 -10.86 7.79
C LEU A 136 -5.82 -11.94 8.12
N LEU A 137 -4.53 -11.65 7.89
CA LEU A 137 -3.42 -12.54 8.24
C LEU A 137 -2.94 -12.19 9.66
N GLN A 138 -2.77 -13.19 10.52
CA GLN A 138 -2.42 -13.00 11.93
C GLN A 138 -1.14 -12.14 12.10
N ALA A 139 -0.14 -12.38 11.26
CA ALA A 139 1.13 -11.66 11.26
C ALA A 139 1.02 -10.19 10.79
N CYS A 140 -0.05 -9.82 10.10
CA CYS A 140 -0.27 -8.49 9.52
C CYS A 140 -1.35 -7.67 10.25
N THR A 141 -1.82 -8.15 11.41
CA THR A 141 -2.89 -7.48 12.19
C THR A 141 -2.57 -6.04 12.58
N PHE A 142 -1.29 -5.68 12.73
CA PHE A 142 -0.86 -4.30 12.98
C PHE A 142 -1.12 -3.33 11.82
N VAL A 143 -1.39 -3.84 10.60
CA VAL A 143 -1.69 -3.03 9.39
C VAL A 143 -3.17 -2.58 9.36
N ALA A 144 -4.02 -3.11 10.25
CA ALA A 144 -5.44 -2.73 10.29
C ALA A 144 -5.65 -1.21 10.46
N THR A 145 -6.82 -0.72 10.05
CA THR A 145 -7.22 0.68 10.29
C THR A 145 -7.92 0.78 11.64
N PRO A 146 -7.58 1.74 12.51
CA PRO A 146 -8.25 1.87 13.80
C PRO A 146 -9.73 2.23 13.57
N GLY A 147 -10.63 1.40 14.11
CA GLY A 147 -12.08 1.55 13.94
C GLY A 147 -12.77 0.56 12.98
N SER A 148 -12.06 -0.37 12.33
CA SER A 148 -12.71 -1.48 11.59
C SER A 148 -13.27 -2.58 12.52
N GLY A 149 -12.96 -2.54 13.81
CA GLY A 149 -13.59 -3.39 14.83
C GLY A 149 -15.06 -3.03 15.02
N ALA A 150 -15.95 -4.02 14.90
CA ALA A 150 -17.39 -3.83 15.01
C ALA A 150 -17.79 -3.19 16.35
N GLY A 151 -18.55 -2.09 16.32
CA GLY A 151 -19.17 -1.52 17.52
C GLY A 151 -18.93 -0.04 17.82
N GLY A 152 -18.49 0.77 16.86
CA GLY A 152 -18.62 2.24 16.95
C GLY A 152 -20.10 2.65 16.92
N GLY A 153 -20.76 2.64 18.08
CA GLY A 153 -22.19 2.99 18.20
C GLY A 153 -22.51 4.35 17.59
N GLY A 154 -23.58 4.41 16.79
CA GLY A 154 -23.87 5.56 15.92
C GLY A 154 -23.92 6.90 16.65
N GLY A 155 -22.96 7.76 16.35
CA GLY A 155 -22.98 9.18 16.73
C GLY A 155 -24.07 9.90 15.95
N ALA A 156 -25.29 9.92 16.49
CA ALA A 156 -26.38 10.74 15.95
C ALA A 156 -26.11 12.22 16.23
N GLY A 157 -25.80 13.00 15.20
CA GLY A 157 -25.66 14.45 15.32
C GLY A 157 -24.91 15.10 14.15
N GLY A 158 -25.65 15.63 13.17
CA GLY A 158 -25.06 16.29 12.01
C GLY A 158 -26.06 16.59 10.88
N THR A 159 -27.17 17.24 11.21
CA THR A 159 -28.15 17.69 10.20
C THR A 159 -27.59 18.78 9.28
N ASP A 160 -27.77 18.59 7.98
CA ASP A 160 -28.00 19.64 6.98
C ASP A 160 -26.89 20.70 6.75
N GLY A 161 -25.68 20.22 6.44
CA GLY A 161 -24.66 21.01 5.73
C GLY A 161 -25.06 21.30 4.28
N SER A 162 -25.97 22.25 4.06
CA SER A 162 -26.50 22.60 2.74
C SER A 162 -25.47 23.30 1.83
N GLY A 163 -25.13 22.67 0.70
CA GLY A 163 -24.76 23.33 -0.56
C GLY A 163 -23.39 24.05 -0.64
N GLY A 164 -22.47 23.52 -1.46
CA GLY A 164 -21.24 24.20 -1.85
C GLY A 164 -20.74 23.71 -3.21
N SER A 165 -20.97 24.50 -4.27
CA SER A 165 -20.78 24.09 -5.66
C SER A 165 -19.32 23.97 -6.10
N ALA A 166 -19.08 23.07 -7.07
CA ALA A 166 -17.77 22.85 -7.67
C ALA A 166 -17.33 23.97 -8.63
N GLY A 167 -16.03 24.22 -8.67
CA GLY A 167 -15.28 24.93 -9.72
C GLY A 167 -13.80 24.63 -9.55
N GLY A 168 -12.95 24.64 -10.58
CA GLY A 168 -13.19 24.83 -12.01
C GLY A 168 -11.85 24.66 -12.74
N ALA A 169 -11.85 24.16 -13.97
CA ALA A 169 -10.61 23.81 -14.67
C ALA A 169 -9.87 25.02 -15.27
N GLY A 170 -8.54 24.97 -15.20
CA GLY A 170 -7.61 25.80 -15.96
C GLY A 170 -6.19 25.22 -15.84
N GLY A 171 -5.29 25.34 -16.82
CA GLY A 171 -5.42 25.91 -18.15
C GLY A 171 -4.09 25.72 -18.90
N SER A 172 -4.14 25.54 -20.22
CA SER A 172 -2.95 25.17 -21.01
C SER A 172 -1.91 26.30 -21.08
N GLY A 173 -0.79 26.15 -20.37
CA GLY A 173 0.33 27.09 -20.40
C GLY A 173 1.34 26.75 -21.50
N GLY A 174 1.26 27.42 -22.65
CA GLY A 174 2.32 27.37 -23.67
C GLY A 174 3.49 28.28 -23.29
N GLY A 175 4.64 27.69 -22.97
CA GLY A 175 5.90 28.41 -22.71
C GLY A 175 6.90 28.20 -23.85
N ALA A 176 7.17 29.23 -24.65
CA ALA A 176 8.23 29.23 -25.65
C ALA A 176 9.40 30.12 -25.18
N GLY A 177 10.63 29.65 -25.40
CA GLY A 177 11.87 30.30 -24.95
C GLY A 177 12.40 29.69 -23.65
N GLY A 178 13.71 29.54 -23.46
CA GLY A 178 14.85 29.81 -24.34
C GLY A 178 16.05 28.99 -23.89
N GLY A 179 17.03 28.80 -24.78
CA GLY A 179 18.09 27.81 -24.54
C GLY A 179 19.07 28.17 -23.42
N ALA A 180 19.55 27.13 -22.73
CA ALA A 180 20.82 27.13 -22.01
C ALA A 180 21.52 25.80 -22.27
N THR A 181 22.52 25.81 -23.14
CA THR A 181 23.43 24.68 -23.39
C THR A 181 24.33 24.48 -22.18
N THR A 182 24.07 23.46 -21.37
CA THR A 182 25.02 22.97 -20.37
C THR A 182 25.68 21.69 -20.85
N THR A 183 26.83 21.88 -21.50
CA THR A 183 27.79 20.82 -21.77
C THR A 183 28.34 20.26 -20.45
N SER A 184 27.79 19.16 -19.96
CA SER A 184 28.42 18.36 -18.89
C SER A 184 29.18 17.20 -19.52
N ALA A 185 30.51 17.27 -19.43
CA ALA A 185 31.42 16.30 -20.02
C ALA A 185 31.42 14.95 -19.27
N GLY A 186 31.98 13.94 -19.92
CA GLY A 186 31.91 12.55 -19.44
C GLY A 186 32.61 12.29 -18.11
N GLY A 187 32.01 11.40 -17.32
CA GLY A 187 32.67 10.71 -16.21
C GLY A 187 32.87 9.24 -16.57
N ALA A 188 34.06 8.89 -17.06
CA ALA A 188 34.47 7.50 -17.23
C ALA A 188 35.42 7.11 -16.09
N GLY A 189 35.19 5.94 -15.47
CA GLY A 189 36.11 5.36 -14.47
C GLY A 189 35.38 4.72 -13.30
N GLY A 190 35.58 3.42 -13.09
CA GLY A 190 34.94 2.68 -12.00
C GLY A 190 35.02 1.16 -12.11
N ALA A 191 36.16 0.61 -12.54
CA ALA A 191 36.38 -0.83 -12.51
C ALA A 191 37.04 -1.24 -11.18
N GLY A 192 36.58 -2.32 -10.55
CA GLY A 192 37.26 -2.98 -9.44
C GLY A 192 36.35 -3.36 -8.28
N GLY A 193 36.15 -4.67 -8.04
CA GLY A 193 35.29 -5.17 -6.97
C GLY A 193 35.07 -6.68 -6.99
N ALA A 194 36.12 -7.48 -7.18
CA ALA A 194 36.04 -8.93 -7.08
C ALA A 194 36.45 -9.39 -5.66
N GLY A 195 35.60 -10.16 -4.99
CA GLY A 195 35.83 -10.72 -3.66
C GLY A 195 34.55 -10.74 -2.81
N GLY A 196 34.11 -11.86 -2.24
CA GLY A 196 34.71 -13.20 -2.24
C GLY A 196 33.71 -14.30 -1.91
N ALA A 197 34.17 -15.56 -2.00
CA ALA A 197 33.34 -16.74 -1.83
C ALA A 197 33.50 -17.38 -0.44
N SER A 198 32.38 -17.65 0.23
CA SER A 198 32.21 -18.58 1.38
C SER A 198 30.75 -18.47 1.86
N ASN A 199 29.96 -19.51 2.14
CA ASN A 199 30.25 -20.95 2.24
C ASN A 199 29.12 -21.79 1.63
N ALA A 200 29.49 -22.94 1.05
CA ALA A 200 28.59 -24.08 0.97
C ALA A 200 28.74 -24.92 2.24
N GLY A 201 27.63 -25.42 2.81
CA GLY A 201 27.68 -26.33 3.95
C GLY A 201 26.32 -26.50 4.63
N GLY A 202 25.67 -27.65 4.43
CA GLY A 202 24.34 -27.90 5.03
C GLY A 202 23.59 -29.13 4.52
N ALA A 203 24.29 -30.20 4.12
CA ALA A 203 23.63 -31.47 3.78
C ALA A 203 23.52 -32.36 5.04
N GLY A 204 22.29 -32.66 5.46
CA GLY A 204 22.00 -33.59 6.55
C GLY A 204 20.50 -33.55 6.92
N GLY A 205 19.79 -34.68 7.00
CA GLY A 205 20.18 -36.04 6.65
C GLY A 205 18.95 -36.95 6.57
N ALA A 206 19.06 -38.04 5.81
CA ALA A 206 18.04 -39.08 5.76
C ALA A 206 18.23 -40.09 6.90
N GLY A 207 17.14 -40.53 7.53
CA GLY A 207 17.17 -41.66 8.49
C GLY A 207 15.93 -41.70 9.39
N GLY A 208 15.05 -42.69 9.20
CA GLY A 208 13.82 -42.79 10.02
C GLY A 208 12.83 -43.89 9.66
N SER A 209 13.26 -45.00 9.04
CA SER A 209 12.38 -46.16 8.83
C SER A 209 12.17 -46.93 10.13
N GLY A 210 11.08 -46.62 10.86
CA GLY A 210 10.68 -47.31 12.09
C GLY A 210 9.41 -48.13 11.90
N ALA A 211 9.54 -49.39 11.48
CA ALA A 211 8.45 -50.36 11.58
C ALA A 211 8.40 -50.92 13.01
N GLY A 212 7.24 -50.85 13.65
CA GLY A 212 6.95 -51.43 14.96
C GLY A 212 5.58 -52.09 14.93
N SER A 213 5.51 -53.32 15.45
CA SER A 213 4.43 -54.31 15.30
C SER A 213 3.08 -53.92 15.90
#